data_AF-R7U0E7-F1
#
_entry.id   AF-R7U0E7-F1
#
_cell.length_a   1.000
_cell.length_b   1.000
_cell.length_c   1.000
_cell.angle_alpha   90.00
_cell.angle_beta   90.00
_cell.angle_gamma   90.00
#
_symmetry.space_group_name_H-M   'P 1'
#
loop_
_entity.id
_entity.type
_entity.pdbx_description
1 polymer ?
#
loop_
_entity_poly.entity_id
_entity_poly.type
_entity_poly.pdbx_seq_one_letter_code
_entity_poly.pdbx_strand_id
1 'polypeptide(L)'
;MSAHLLRRLLLLVYLQTAASTPDCEELELSPLITGPDGVKDDQLSASSIYSSAYVAKESRFTSEIAWCKNNSDPDPWLQVTFEDSQTIFAIQTLGNGARFEFVKNYTISYSLDGSKWNWFTSGNGTIHTEIFRKPSYSLQFSGNVAPSIPVRNDFETPIVARFVKLHPLGYYEYRSVRWELYKCLNLDCEGPELSPLITGPGGVNDDQLSASSIYCSSYVAKESRFNVFYYSCETASGSVRGHAMTTINDVTNNDDATNNDGAMNNDDVSQL
;
A
#
# COMPACT_ATOMS: atom_id res chain seq x y z
N MET A 1 53.68 20.09 -52.55
CA MET A 1 53.14 19.18 -51.52
C MET A 1 51.87 19.81 -50.97
N SER A 2 50.74 19.15 -51.19
CA SER A 2 49.40 19.60 -50.83
C SER A 2 49.18 19.55 -49.32
N ALA A 3 48.57 20.59 -48.74
CA ALA A 3 48.07 20.56 -47.36
C ALA A 3 46.73 21.31 -47.31
N HIS A 4 45.65 20.54 -47.49
CA HIS A 4 44.32 20.88 -47.02
C HIS A 4 44.32 20.85 -45.49
N LEU A 5 43.81 21.90 -44.83
CA LEU A 5 42.78 21.84 -43.78
C LEU A 5 42.63 23.22 -43.11
N LEU A 6 41.70 24.00 -43.67
CA LEU A 6 41.10 25.16 -43.04
C LEU A 6 39.97 24.70 -42.09
N ARG A 7 39.70 25.55 -41.09
CA ARG A 7 38.51 25.62 -40.22
C ARG A 7 38.42 24.56 -39.11
N ARG A 8 38.60 25.02 -37.86
CA ARG A 8 37.46 25.21 -36.94
C ARG A 8 37.79 26.27 -35.90
N LEU A 9 36.87 27.23 -35.85
CA LEU A 9 36.88 28.50 -35.12
C LEU A 9 36.61 28.27 -33.62
N LEU A 10 37.16 29.15 -32.79
CA LEU A 10 36.76 29.35 -31.39
C LEU A 10 35.25 29.61 -31.26
N LEU A 11 34.64 29.02 -30.23
CA LEU A 11 33.53 29.60 -29.46
C LEU A 11 33.48 28.90 -28.09
N LEU A 12 34.16 29.51 -27.11
CA LEU A 12 33.83 29.37 -25.69
C LEU A 12 32.67 30.32 -25.38
N VAL A 13 31.94 30.01 -24.30
CA VAL A 13 30.91 30.79 -23.60
C VAL A 13 29.46 30.49 -24.03
N TYR A 14 28.78 29.60 -23.29
CA TYR A 14 27.91 30.01 -22.18
C TYR A 14 27.64 28.81 -21.27
N LEU A 15 27.98 28.96 -19.98
CA LEU A 15 27.39 28.14 -18.92
C LEU A 15 25.89 28.45 -18.89
N GLN A 16 25.07 27.48 -19.26
CA GLN A 16 23.75 27.36 -18.66
C GLN A 16 23.74 26.00 -17.98
N THR A 17 24.09 25.99 -16.69
CA THR A 17 23.51 24.99 -15.79
C THR A 17 22.02 25.26 -15.82
N ALA A 18 21.29 24.56 -16.68
CA ALA A 18 19.89 24.32 -16.40
C ALA A 18 19.92 23.53 -15.10
N ALA A 19 19.63 24.21 -13.99
CA ALA A 19 19.15 23.51 -12.81
C ALA A 19 17.96 22.70 -13.32
N SER A 20 18.18 21.39 -13.49
CA SER A 20 17.09 20.46 -13.72
C SER A 20 16.09 20.77 -12.62
N THR A 21 14.88 21.14 -13.03
CA THR A 21 13.71 21.00 -12.18
C THR A 21 13.83 19.65 -11.46
N PRO A 22 13.48 19.53 -10.16
CA PRO A 22 13.33 18.21 -9.57
C PRO A 22 12.19 17.53 -10.34
N ASP A 23 12.57 16.86 -11.42
CA ASP A 23 11.80 15.82 -12.05
C ASP A 23 11.51 14.86 -10.90
N CYS A 24 10.24 14.57 -10.64
CA CYS A 24 9.82 13.71 -9.53
C CYS A 24 10.77 12.52 -9.50
N GLU A 25 11.60 12.47 -8.46
CA GLU A 25 12.72 11.55 -8.34
C GLU A 25 12.19 10.16 -8.71
N GLU A 26 12.74 9.54 -9.76
CA GLU A 26 12.37 8.18 -10.14
C GLU A 26 12.53 7.35 -8.88
N LEU A 27 11.41 6.91 -8.28
CA LEU A 27 11.43 6.24 -6.99
C LEU A 27 12.50 5.17 -7.05
N GLU A 28 13.56 5.33 -6.25
CA GLU A 28 14.61 4.32 -6.21
C GLU A 28 14.01 3.05 -5.60
N LEU A 29 13.61 2.12 -6.47
CA LEU A 29 12.91 0.92 -6.06
C LEU A 29 13.92 -0.15 -5.62
N SER A 30 13.73 -0.69 -4.43
CA SER A 30 14.48 -1.82 -3.89
C SER A 30 13.64 -3.09 -3.84
N PRO A 31 14.20 -4.23 -4.32
CA PRO A 31 13.53 -5.52 -4.28
C PRO A 31 13.36 -6.04 -2.84
N LEU A 32 12.21 -6.62 -2.55
CA LEU A 32 11.82 -7.13 -1.23
C LEU A 32 12.08 -8.63 -1.07
N ILE A 33 12.01 -9.41 -2.15
CA ILE A 33 12.20 -10.87 -2.14
C ILE A 33 13.67 -11.23 -2.34
N THR A 34 14.34 -10.59 -3.31
CA THR A 34 15.74 -10.89 -3.68
C THR A 34 16.74 -9.79 -3.31
N GLY A 35 16.28 -8.71 -2.68
CA GLY A 35 17.15 -7.59 -2.28
C GLY A 35 18.07 -7.89 -1.10
N PRO A 36 18.81 -6.85 -0.61
CA PRO A 36 19.75 -6.99 0.50
C PRO A 36 19.12 -7.57 1.77
N ASP A 37 17.88 -7.17 2.06
CA ASP A 37 17.05 -7.67 3.16
C ASP A 37 16.03 -8.72 2.68
N GLY A 38 16.39 -9.46 1.63
CA GLY A 38 15.50 -10.42 0.96
C GLY A 38 14.96 -11.49 1.91
N VAL A 39 13.79 -12.03 1.56
CA VAL A 39 13.10 -13.02 2.38
C VAL A 39 13.81 -14.37 2.39
N LYS A 40 13.68 -15.13 3.49
CA LYS A 40 14.13 -16.53 3.62
C LYS A 40 13.23 -17.48 2.83
N ASP A 41 13.68 -18.72 2.62
CA ASP A 41 12.92 -19.70 1.83
C ASP A 41 11.59 -20.11 2.48
N ASP A 42 11.51 -20.15 3.81
CA ASP A 42 10.30 -20.46 4.59
C ASP A 42 9.27 -19.33 4.58
N GLN A 43 9.69 -18.12 4.22
CA GLN A 43 8.80 -16.97 3.99
C GLN A 43 8.11 -17.01 2.62
N LEU A 44 8.48 -17.96 1.74
CA LEU A 44 7.83 -18.20 0.46
C LEU A 44 7.01 -19.50 0.53
N SER A 45 5.72 -19.41 0.20
CA SER A 45 4.83 -20.57 0.20
C SER A 45 3.89 -20.53 -1.01
N ALA A 46 3.26 -21.66 -1.33
CA ALA A 46 2.34 -21.75 -2.46
C ALA A 46 1.18 -22.69 -2.14
N SER A 47 0.07 -22.55 -2.86
CA SER A 47 -1.09 -23.44 -2.77
C SER A 47 -0.74 -24.89 -3.10
N SER A 48 0.14 -25.07 -4.07
CA SER A 48 0.58 -26.37 -4.56
C SER A 48 1.88 -26.24 -5.35
N ILE A 49 2.52 -27.38 -5.61
CA ILE A 49 3.76 -27.47 -6.40
C ILE A 49 3.62 -28.58 -7.44
N TYR A 50 4.20 -28.38 -8.62
CA TYR A 50 4.24 -29.41 -9.67
C TYR A 50 5.08 -30.61 -9.23
N SER A 51 6.27 -30.33 -8.68
CA SER A 51 7.18 -31.31 -8.11
C SER A 51 8.13 -30.61 -7.13
N SER A 52 8.98 -31.38 -6.45
CA SER A 52 10.02 -30.84 -5.55
C SER A 52 11.03 -29.92 -6.23
N ALA A 53 11.10 -29.93 -7.56
CA ALA A 53 11.97 -29.04 -8.33
C ALA A 53 11.35 -27.65 -8.55
N TYR A 54 10.03 -27.49 -8.47
CA TYR A 54 9.32 -26.24 -8.81
C TYR A 54 8.59 -25.64 -7.60
N VAL A 55 9.30 -25.58 -6.48
CA VAL A 55 8.79 -25.12 -5.18
C VAL A 55 8.72 -23.59 -5.09
N ALA A 56 8.09 -23.07 -4.05
CA ALA A 56 7.87 -21.63 -3.88
C ALA A 56 9.17 -20.79 -3.92
N LYS A 57 10.27 -21.26 -3.33
CA LYS A 57 11.56 -20.54 -3.40
C LYS A 57 12.11 -20.34 -4.82
N GLU A 58 11.73 -21.22 -5.75
CA GLU A 58 12.13 -21.11 -7.16
C GLU A 58 11.36 -20.01 -7.89
N SER A 59 10.42 -19.35 -7.22
CA SER A 59 9.81 -18.13 -7.72
C SER A 59 10.68 -16.89 -7.57
N ARG A 60 11.84 -16.97 -6.92
CA ARG A 60 12.74 -15.81 -6.82
C ARG A 60 13.10 -15.32 -8.21
N PHE A 61 13.12 -14.01 -8.41
CA PHE A 61 13.46 -13.40 -9.69
C PHE A 61 14.83 -13.83 -10.24
N THR A 62 15.74 -14.19 -9.33
CA THR A 62 17.10 -14.67 -9.61
C THR A 62 17.21 -16.18 -9.89
N SER A 63 16.14 -16.97 -9.72
CA SER A 63 16.17 -18.41 -10.01
C SER A 63 16.30 -18.68 -11.52
N GLU A 64 16.95 -19.78 -11.89
CA GLU A 64 17.03 -20.25 -13.28
C GLU A 64 15.71 -20.91 -13.76
N ILE A 65 14.84 -21.30 -12.83
CA ILE A 65 13.56 -21.95 -13.12
C ILE A 65 12.41 -21.07 -12.60
N ALA A 66 11.32 -21.66 -12.11
CA ALA A 66 10.17 -20.93 -11.58
C ALA A 66 9.45 -21.80 -10.53
N TRP A 67 8.59 -21.18 -9.73
CA TRP A 67 7.53 -21.94 -9.08
C TRP A 67 6.48 -22.34 -10.14
N CYS A 68 6.01 -23.57 -10.05
CA CYS A 68 4.98 -24.12 -10.93
C CYS A 68 3.90 -24.79 -10.09
N LYS A 69 2.63 -24.47 -10.35
CA LYS A 69 1.51 -25.10 -9.63
C LYS A 69 1.43 -26.61 -9.86
N ASN A 70 0.69 -27.32 -9.02
CA ASN A 70 0.23 -28.67 -9.36
C ASN A 70 -0.85 -28.65 -10.46
N ASN A 71 -0.87 -29.65 -11.34
CA ASN A 71 -1.87 -29.77 -12.42
C ASN A 71 -3.32 -29.77 -11.91
N SER A 72 -3.58 -30.41 -10.78
CA SER A 72 -4.92 -30.55 -10.20
C SER A 72 -5.38 -29.34 -9.39
N ASP A 73 -4.53 -28.34 -9.19
CA ASP A 73 -4.88 -27.12 -8.46
C ASP A 73 -5.61 -26.11 -9.39
N PRO A 74 -6.92 -25.88 -9.18
CA PRO A 74 -7.71 -24.99 -10.03
C PRO A 74 -7.54 -23.50 -9.66
N ASP A 75 -7.08 -23.20 -8.44
CA ASP A 75 -7.02 -21.84 -7.89
C ASP A 75 -5.64 -21.60 -7.24
N PRO A 76 -4.57 -21.58 -8.06
CA PRO A 76 -3.21 -21.54 -7.56
C PRO A 76 -2.85 -20.16 -7.02
N TRP A 77 -2.07 -20.14 -5.94
CA TRP A 77 -1.48 -18.91 -5.42
C TRP A 77 -0.04 -19.14 -4.95
N LEU A 78 0.73 -18.06 -5.01
CA LEU A 78 2.10 -17.98 -4.51
C LEU A 78 2.17 -16.81 -3.53
N GLN A 79 2.75 -17.03 -2.36
CA GLN A 79 2.74 -16.09 -1.24
C GLN A 79 4.16 -15.75 -0.77
N VAL A 80 4.35 -14.49 -0.40
CA VAL A 80 5.44 -14.06 0.49
C VAL A 80 4.86 -13.61 1.83
N THR A 81 5.56 -13.97 2.91
CA THR A 81 5.29 -13.54 4.28
C THR A 81 6.48 -12.76 4.82
N PHE A 82 6.31 -11.47 5.03
CA PHE A 82 7.31 -10.62 5.64
C PHE A 82 7.31 -10.76 7.17
N GLU A 83 8.43 -10.47 7.81
CA GLU A 83 8.51 -10.39 9.28
C GLU A 83 7.67 -9.20 9.77
N ASP A 84 7.92 -8.03 9.19
CA ASP A 84 7.19 -6.79 9.42
C ASP A 84 6.39 -6.35 8.19
N SER A 85 5.33 -5.56 8.40
CA SER A 85 4.54 -5.00 7.29
C SER A 85 5.43 -4.14 6.38
N GLN A 86 5.29 -4.34 5.07
CA GLN A 86 5.99 -3.59 4.03
C GLN A 86 5.04 -2.64 3.31
N THR A 87 5.54 -1.48 2.89
CA THR A 87 4.87 -0.61 1.91
C THR A 87 5.41 -0.93 0.52
N ILE A 88 4.53 -1.42 -0.35
CA ILE A 88 4.89 -2.05 -1.62
C ILE A 88 4.35 -1.20 -2.77
N PHE A 89 5.24 -0.82 -3.67
CA PHE A 89 4.97 0.14 -4.74
C PHE A 89 4.84 -0.51 -6.11
N ALA A 90 5.47 -1.66 -6.32
CA ALA A 90 5.39 -2.36 -7.60
C ALA A 90 5.55 -3.86 -7.44
N ILE A 91 5.11 -4.58 -8.47
CA ILE A 91 5.38 -5.99 -8.68
C ILE A 91 6.02 -6.19 -10.04
N GLN A 92 7.02 -7.06 -10.11
CA GLN A 92 7.59 -7.51 -11.38
C GLN A 92 7.46 -9.03 -11.49
N THR A 93 7.13 -9.48 -12.69
CA THR A 93 6.93 -10.91 -13.00
C THR A 93 7.82 -11.32 -14.16
N LEU A 94 8.26 -12.57 -14.14
CA LEU A 94 9.10 -13.21 -15.15
C LEU A 94 8.66 -14.68 -15.29
N GLY A 95 8.81 -15.28 -16.47
CA GLY A 95 8.43 -16.68 -16.68
C GLY A 95 9.51 -17.68 -16.24
N ASN A 96 9.35 -18.95 -16.61
CA ASN A 96 10.30 -20.01 -16.31
C ASN A 96 11.60 -19.81 -17.12
N GLY A 97 12.77 -19.78 -16.47
CA GLY A 97 14.03 -19.57 -17.20
C GLY A 97 14.47 -20.78 -18.04
N ALA A 98 14.01 -21.99 -17.71
CA ALA A 98 14.40 -23.22 -18.40
C ALA A 98 13.35 -23.73 -19.42
N ARG A 99 12.15 -23.13 -19.44
CA ARG A 99 11.03 -23.58 -20.27
C ARG A 99 10.26 -22.40 -20.84
N PHE A 100 9.62 -22.59 -21.99
CA PHE A 100 8.76 -21.57 -22.58
C PHE A 100 7.37 -21.55 -21.91
N GLU A 101 7.36 -21.21 -20.61
CA GLU A 101 6.19 -21.20 -19.74
C GLU A 101 6.12 -19.87 -18.98
N PHE A 102 4.95 -19.26 -18.91
CA PHE A 102 4.79 -17.98 -18.20
C PHE A 102 3.32 -17.64 -17.92
N VAL A 103 3.13 -16.78 -16.92
CA VAL A 103 1.83 -16.21 -16.55
C VAL A 103 1.54 -14.97 -17.40
N LYS A 104 0.38 -14.94 -18.06
CA LYS A 104 -0.06 -13.84 -18.95
C LYS A 104 -0.84 -12.76 -18.23
N ASN A 105 -1.54 -13.11 -17.16
CA ASN A 105 -2.22 -12.18 -16.29
C ASN A 105 -2.44 -12.80 -14.91
N TYR A 106 -2.56 -11.93 -13.91
CA TYR A 106 -2.67 -12.32 -12.51
C TYR A 106 -3.45 -11.26 -11.73
N THR A 107 -3.82 -11.60 -10.50
CA THR A 107 -4.35 -10.64 -9.54
C THR A 107 -3.61 -10.80 -8.20
N ILE A 108 -3.76 -9.83 -7.31
CA ILE A 108 -3.06 -9.78 -6.03
C ILE A 108 -4.07 -9.70 -4.89
N SER A 109 -3.83 -10.50 -3.86
CA SER A 109 -4.46 -10.30 -2.56
C SER A 109 -3.42 -10.08 -1.48
N TYR A 110 -3.74 -9.31 -0.44
CA TYR A 110 -2.81 -8.96 0.60
C TYR A 110 -3.47 -8.91 1.98
N SER A 111 -2.68 -9.05 3.04
CA SER A 111 -3.15 -9.07 4.41
C SER A 111 -2.09 -8.55 5.38
N LEU A 112 -2.54 -8.00 6.50
CA LEU A 112 -1.69 -7.66 7.66
C LEU A 112 -1.61 -8.82 8.67
N ASP A 113 -2.67 -9.62 8.79
CA ASP A 113 -2.83 -10.64 9.84
C ASP A 113 -2.84 -12.09 9.32
N GLY A 114 -2.84 -12.29 8.00
CA GLY A 114 -2.87 -13.59 7.33
C GLY A 114 -4.25 -14.28 7.33
N SER A 115 -5.24 -13.70 8.02
CA SER A 115 -6.61 -14.24 8.17
C SER A 115 -7.63 -13.47 7.33
N LYS A 116 -7.53 -12.14 7.28
CA LYS A 116 -8.38 -11.25 6.50
C LYS A 116 -7.61 -10.78 5.28
N TRP A 117 -8.10 -11.16 4.10
CA TRP A 117 -7.46 -10.87 2.84
C TRP A 117 -8.23 -9.79 2.08
N ASN A 118 -7.49 -8.80 1.59
CA ASN A 118 -7.98 -7.77 0.69
C ASN A 118 -7.54 -8.08 -0.73
N TRP A 119 -8.35 -7.76 -1.73
CA TRP A 119 -7.98 -7.87 -3.14
C TRP A 119 -7.58 -6.50 -3.69
N PHE A 120 -6.55 -6.45 -4.53
CA PHE A 120 -6.17 -5.20 -5.19
C PHE A 120 -7.18 -4.85 -6.30
N THR A 121 -7.68 -3.61 -6.29
CA THR A 121 -8.74 -3.13 -7.19
C THR A 121 -8.32 -1.83 -7.87
N SER A 122 -8.80 -1.61 -9.10
CA SER A 122 -8.61 -0.34 -9.82
C SER A 122 -9.57 0.71 -9.25
N GLY A 123 -9.04 1.77 -8.63
CA GLY A 123 -9.80 2.94 -8.18
C GLY A 123 -9.62 3.29 -6.70
N ASN A 124 -9.04 4.47 -6.45
CA ASN A 124 -9.08 5.28 -5.22
C ASN A 124 -8.95 4.57 -3.87
N GLY A 125 -8.24 3.43 -3.80
CA GLY A 125 -8.03 2.75 -2.53
C GLY A 125 -9.32 2.29 -1.83
N THR A 126 -10.40 2.03 -2.56
CA THR A 126 -11.61 1.44 -1.95
C THR A 126 -11.29 0.00 -1.55
N ILE A 127 -10.85 -0.16 -0.31
CA ILE A 127 -10.62 -1.46 0.32
C ILE A 127 -11.98 -2.14 0.46
N HIS A 128 -12.33 -3.00 -0.49
CA HIS A 128 -13.44 -3.91 -0.31
C HIS A 128 -12.94 -5.10 0.50
N THR A 129 -13.11 -5.04 1.82
CA THR A 129 -13.00 -6.19 2.71
C THR A 129 -14.15 -7.17 2.43
N GLU A 130 -14.08 -7.91 1.33
CA GLU A 130 -14.92 -9.09 1.15
C GLU A 130 -14.11 -10.35 1.39
N ILE A 131 -14.50 -11.02 2.47
CA ILE A 131 -13.81 -12.15 3.06
C ILE A 131 -14.09 -13.37 2.16
N PHE A 132 -13.01 -14.03 1.72
CA PHE A 132 -12.92 -15.38 1.15
C PHE A 132 -13.13 -15.63 -0.35
N ARG A 133 -13.59 -14.68 -1.17
CA ARG A 133 -13.68 -14.90 -2.63
C ARG A 133 -13.16 -13.72 -3.43
N LYS A 134 -12.46 -14.01 -4.54
CA LYS A 134 -12.03 -13.02 -5.51
C LYS A 134 -13.25 -12.28 -6.08
N PRO A 135 -13.40 -10.97 -5.85
CA PRO A 135 -14.52 -10.22 -6.42
C PRO A 135 -14.33 -10.00 -7.92
N SER A 136 -15.43 -9.86 -8.65
CA SER A 136 -15.43 -9.58 -10.10
C SER A 136 -14.71 -8.28 -10.49
N TYR A 137 -14.59 -7.33 -9.55
CA TYR A 137 -13.91 -6.04 -9.72
C TYR A 137 -12.42 -6.07 -9.32
N SER A 138 -11.85 -7.23 -8.99
CA SER A 138 -10.40 -7.36 -8.74
C SER A 138 -9.61 -6.96 -9.98
N LEU A 139 -8.59 -6.11 -9.81
CA LEU A 139 -7.75 -5.71 -10.93
C LEU A 139 -6.95 -6.92 -11.45
N GLN A 140 -6.94 -7.06 -12.78
CA GLN A 140 -6.12 -8.05 -13.46
C GLN A 140 -4.92 -7.34 -14.08
N PHE A 141 -3.74 -7.64 -13.54
CA PHE A 141 -2.49 -7.13 -14.07
C PHE A 141 -2.10 -7.90 -15.32
N SER A 142 -1.54 -7.20 -16.30
CA SER A 142 -0.88 -7.84 -17.42
C SER A 142 0.44 -8.45 -16.95
N GLY A 143 0.63 -9.73 -17.27
CA GLY A 143 1.85 -10.48 -17.00
C GLY A 143 2.77 -10.52 -18.21
N ASN A 144 3.48 -11.63 -18.36
CA ASN A 144 4.51 -11.81 -19.37
C ASN A 144 3.93 -12.17 -20.75
N VAL A 145 4.70 -11.84 -21.79
CA VAL A 145 4.49 -12.29 -23.18
C VAL A 145 5.54 -13.31 -23.65
N ALA A 146 6.63 -13.45 -22.88
CA ALA A 146 7.72 -14.39 -23.10
C ALA A 146 8.37 -14.71 -21.74
N PRO A 147 8.99 -15.90 -21.58
CA PRO A 147 9.55 -16.32 -20.28
C PRO A 147 10.75 -15.47 -19.81
N SER A 148 11.48 -14.85 -20.75
CA SER A 148 12.70 -14.09 -20.49
C SER A 148 12.51 -12.57 -20.44
N ILE A 149 11.29 -12.08 -20.67
CA ILE A 149 10.99 -10.64 -20.68
C ILE A 149 10.28 -10.28 -19.36
N PRO A 150 10.93 -9.52 -18.46
CA PRO A 150 10.32 -9.12 -17.22
C PRO A 150 9.23 -8.07 -17.47
N VAL A 151 8.12 -8.16 -16.72
CA VAL A 151 7.00 -7.21 -16.80
C VAL A 151 6.72 -6.65 -15.42
N ARG A 152 6.91 -5.33 -15.27
CA ARG A 152 6.64 -4.57 -14.05
C ARG A 152 5.26 -3.92 -14.14
N ASN A 153 4.51 -3.98 -13.05
CA ASN A 153 3.29 -3.22 -12.84
C ASN A 153 3.45 -2.41 -11.56
N ASP A 154 3.30 -1.10 -11.68
CA ASP A 154 3.36 -0.17 -10.56
C ASP A 154 1.95 -0.05 -9.95
N PHE A 155 1.87 -0.02 -8.62
CA PHE A 155 0.61 0.13 -7.91
C PHE A 155 0.27 1.61 -7.80
N GLU A 156 -0.88 2.01 -8.36
CA GLU A 156 -1.39 3.39 -8.25
C GLU A 156 -1.55 3.83 -6.79
N THR A 157 -1.92 2.90 -5.91
CA THR A 157 -1.90 3.07 -4.45
C THR A 157 -0.99 2.01 -3.85
N PRO A 158 0.06 2.39 -3.09
CA PRO A 158 0.95 1.41 -2.46
C PRO A 158 0.19 0.46 -1.55
N ILE A 159 0.62 -0.81 -1.54
CA ILE A 159 0.04 -1.85 -0.69
C ILE A 159 0.81 -1.87 0.63
N VAL A 160 0.12 -1.70 1.77
CA VAL A 160 0.69 -1.95 3.09
C VAL A 160 0.28 -3.36 3.55
N ALA A 161 1.23 -4.28 3.63
CA ALA A 161 0.94 -5.69 3.92
C ALA A 161 2.11 -6.44 4.54
N ARG A 162 1.79 -7.47 5.33
CA ARG A 162 2.74 -8.48 5.79
C ARG A 162 2.69 -9.76 4.94
N PHE A 163 1.51 -10.07 4.38
CA PHE A 163 1.29 -11.22 3.53
C PHE A 163 0.80 -10.75 2.17
N VAL A 164 1.43 -11.23 1.10
CA VAL A 164 1.02 -10.92 -0.27
C VAL A 164 0.94 -12.21 -1.07
N LYS A 165 -0.18 -12.41 -1.78
CA LYS A 165 -0.40 -13.52 -2.69
C LYS A 165 -0.55 -13.03 -4.11
N LEU A 166 0.21 -13.64 -5.03
CA LEU A 166 -0.02 -13.60 -6.46
C LEU A 166 -0.88 -14.80 -6.87
N HIS A 167 -1.95 -14.51 -7.62
CA HIS A 167 -2.90 -15.50 -8.13
C HIS A 167 -2.79 -15.55 -9.66
N PRO A 168 -2.08 -16.52 -10.25
CA PRO A 168 -1.97 -16.65 -11.70
C PRO A 168 -3.31 -17.05 -12.33
N LEU A 169 -3.76 -16.29 -13.31
CA LEU A 169 -5.05 -16.52 -13.97
C LEU A 169 -4.83 -17.22 -15.31
N GLY A 170 -4.40 -16.46 -16.32
CA GLY A 170 -4.05 -16.90 -17.66
C GLY A 170 -2.55 -17.17 -17.82
N TYR A 171 -2.21 -18.10 -18.70
CA TYR A 171 -0.83 -18.58 -18.86
C TYR A 171 -0.58 -19.07 -20.30
N TYR A 172 0.69 -19.28 -20.61
CA TYR A 172 1.16 -19.99 -21.81
C TYR A 172 1.88 -21.27 -21.36
N GLU A 173 1.50 -22.42 -21.93
CA GLU A 173 1.91 -23.79 -21.55
C GLU A 173 1.63 -24.18 -20.09
N TYR A 174 2.21 -23.46 -19.13
CA TYR A 174 2.07 -23.74 -17.71
C TYR A 174 2.00 -22.46 -16.86
N ARG A 175 1.34 -22.54 -15.69
CA ARG A 175 1.33 -21.47 -14.69
C ARG A 175 2.66 -21.53 -13.91
N SER A 176 3.67 -20.95 -14.53
CA SER A 176 5.05 -20.87 -14.03
C SER A 176 5.42 -19.40 -13.88
N VAL A 177 5.90 -19.00 -12.71
CA VAL A 177 6.25 -17.60 -12.44
C VAL A 177 7.44 -17.45 -11.49
N ARG A 178 8.29 -16.49 -11.84
CA ARG A 178 9.22 -15.79 -10.95
C ARG A 178 8.68 -14.38 -10.69
N TRP A 179 8.91 -13.85 -9.51
CA TRP A 179 8.35 -12.56 -9.11
C TRP A 179 9.25 -11.82 -8.13
N GLU A 180 9.03 -10.50 -8.09
CA GLU A 180 9.66 -9.56 -7.18
C GLU A 180 8.64 -8.49 -6.77
N LEU A 181 8.75 -8.00 -5.54
CA LEU A 181 7.99 -6.86 -5.02
C LEU A 181 8.97 -5.75 -4.68
N TYR A 182 8.55 -4.50 -4.84
CA TYR A 182 9.45 -3.36 -4.65
C TYR A 182 8.94 -2.40 -3.57
N LYS A 183 9.86 -1.93 -2.73
CA LYS A 183 9.71 -0.77 -1.85
C LYS A 183 10.53 0.40 -2.37
N CYS A 184 10.29 1.62 -1.90
CA CYS A 184 11.18 2.75 -2.15
C CYS A 184 12.38 2.74 -1.19
N LEU A 185 13.56 3.16 -1.67
CA LEU A 185 14.81 3.32 -0.91
C LEU A 185 14.92 4.70 -0.27
N ASN A 186 14.44 5.73 -0.96
CA ASN A 186 14.50 7.10 -0.46
C ASN A 186 13.42 7.28 0.61
N LEU A 187 13.88 7.43 1.84
CA LEU A 187 13.14 7.81 3.03
C LEU A 187 12.51 9.20 2.85
N ASP A 188 11.37 9.23 2.17
CA ASP A 188 10.27 10.20 2.37
C ASP A 188 8.89 9.52 2.18
N CYS A 189 8.84 8.17 2.13
CA CYS A 189 7.57 7.41 2.13
C CYS A 189 7.03 7.16 3.55
N GLU A 190 7.85 7.32 4.58
CA GLU A 190 7.41 7.99 5.80
C GLU A 190 7.79 9.45 5.58
N GLY A 191 6.82 10.38 5.60
CA GLY A 191 7.19 11.80 5.76
C GLY A 191 8.06 11.97 7.01
N PRO A 192 8.68 13.15 7.22
CA PRO A 192 9.57 13.41 8.37
C PRO A 192 8.90 12.85 9.62
N GLU A 193 9.56 11.92 10.33
CA GLU A 193 9.00 11.07 11.39
C GLU A 193 7.57 11.48 11.72
N LEU A 194 6.57 10.82 11.11
CA LEU A 194 5.18 11.22 11.28
C LEU A 194 4.80 11.08 12.76
N SER A 195 5.07 12.14 13.50
CA SER A 195 4.64 12.35 14.85
C SER A 195 3.13 12.45 14.76
N PRO A 196 2.38 11.60 15.48
CA PRO A 196 0.94 11.59 15.34
C PRO A 196 0.42 13.00 15.64
N LEU A 197 -0.30 13.60 14.69
CA LEU A 197 -0.70 15.01 14.79
C LEU A 197 -1.50 15.31 16.07
N ILE A 198 -2.24 14.31 16.56
CA ILE A 198 -3.00 14.40 17.80
C ILE A 198 -2.15 14.00 19.02
N THR A 199 -1.41 12.89 18.98
CA THR A 199 -0.74 12.30 20.17
C THR A 199 0.77 12.49 20.25
N GLY A 200 1.37 13.16 19.27
CA GLY A 200 2.81 13.35 19.13
C GLY A 200 3.32 14.65 19.78
N PRO A 201 4.64 14.89 19.74
CA PRO A 201 5.24 16.13 20.21
C PRO A 201 4.62 17.35 19.52
N GLY A 202 4.09 18.30 20.29
CA GLY A 202 3.37 19.47 19.75
C GLY A 202 1.95 19.18 19.25
N GLY A 203 1.38 18.01 19.59
CA GLY A 203 0.03 17.62 19.19
C GLY A 203 -1.08 18.45 19.84
N VAL A 204 -2.31 18.16 19.41
CA VAL A 204 -3.54 18.89 19.79
C VAL A 204 -3.79 18.86 21.30
N ASN A 205 -4.15 20.00 21.91
CA ASN A 205 -4.54 20.08 23.33
C ASN A 205 -5.95 19.52 23.57
N ASP A 206 -6.25 19.07 24.79
CA ASP A 206 -7.56 18.48 25.13
C ASP A 206 -8.75 19.41 24.82
N ASP A 207 -8.59 20.72 25.04
CA ASP A 207 -9.64 21.72 24.82
C ASP A 207 -9.93 21.99 23.33
N GLN A 208 -9.02 21.57 22.44
CA GLN A 208 -9.20 21.68 20.99
C GLN A 208 -9.93 20.45 20.41
N LEU A 209 -10.08 19.39 21.21
CA LEU A 209 -10.85 18.20 20.83
C LEU A 209 -12.29 18.36 21.28
N SER A 210 -13.21 18.28 20.32
CA SER A 210 -14.65 18.30 20.59
C SER A 210 -15.32 17.05 20.04
N ALA A 211 -16.48 16.74 20.60
CA ALA A 211 -17.36 15.68 20.11
C ALA A 211 -18.78 16.24 20.04
N SER A 212 -19.51 15.87 18.99
CA SER A 212 -20.93 16.25 18.84
C SER A 212 -21.81 15.64 19.93
N SER A 213 -21.34 14.56 20.54
CA SER A 213 -21.99 13.87 21.67
C SER A 213 -20.95 13.10 22.46
N ILE A 214 -21.24 12.87 23.75
CA ILE A 214 -20.46 11.99 24.62
C ILE A 214 -21.39 10.97 25.26
N TYR A 215 -20.93 9.73 25.38
CA TYR A 215 -21.75 8.66 25.98
C TYR A 215 -21.95 8.87 27.49
N CYS A 216 -20.91 9.34 28.18
CA CYS A 216 -20.89 9.65 29.60
C CYS A 216 -19.67 10.52 29.92
N SER A 217 -19.56 11.02 31.15
CA SER A 217 -18.47 11.90 31.58
C SER A 217 -17.07 11.29 31.47
N SER A 218 -16.95 9.97 31.42
CA SER A 218 -15.67 9.25 31.24
C SER A 218 -15.30 8.98 29.78
N TYR A 219 -16.16 9.33 28.82
CA TYR A 219 -15.93 9.13 27.37
C TYR A 219 -16.00 10.48 26.64
N VAL A 220 -15.14 11.41 27.04
CA VAL A 220 -15.02 12.74 26.44
C VAL A 220 -14.07 12.73 25.24
N ALA A 221 -14.15 13.75 24.38
CA ALA A 221 -13.43 13.81 23.09
C ALA A 221 -11.92 13.53 23.21
N LYS A 222 -11.26 14.03 24.25
CA LYS A 222 -9.82 13.80 24.48
C LYS A 222 -9.42 12.33 24.66
N GLU A 223 -10.35 11.47 25.08
CA GLU A 223 -10.09 10.04 25.25
C GLU A 223 -10.12 9.28 23.91
N SER A 224 -10.34 9.96 22.77
CA SER A 224 -10.22 9.37 21.43
C SER A 224 -8.76 9.29 20.93
N ARG A 225 -7.78 9.70 21.74
CA ARG A 225 -6.35 9.63 21.40
C ARG A 225 -5.90 8.18 21.20
N PHE A 226 -5.06 7.94 20.20
CA PHE A 226 -4.49 6.62 19.92
C PHE A 226 -3.67 6.11 21.12
N ASN A 227 -3.82 4.83 21.49
CA ASN A 227 -3.21 4.17 22.67
C ASN A 227 -3.67 4.62 24.07
N VAL A 228 -4.85 5.25 24.22
CA VAL A 228 -5.46 5.46 25.55
C VAL A 228 -6.15 4.17 26.03
N PHE A 229 -5.79 3.69 27.22
CA PHE A 229 -6.32 2.45 27.79
C PHE A 229 -7.61 2.68 28.61
N TYR A 230 -8.66 1.94 28.24
CA TYR A 230 -9.89 1.58 28.96
C TYR A 230 -10.40 2.50 30.08
N TYR A 231 -11.53 3.16 29.83
CA TYR A 231 -12.45 3.63 30.87
C TYR A 231 -13.72 2.77 30.87
N SER A 232 -14.30 2.56 32.05
CA SER A 232 -15.59 1.89 32.21
C SER A 232 -16.61 2.91 32.70
N CYS A 233 -17.74 3.03 32.02
CA CYS A 233 -18.91 3.71 32.59
C CYS A 233 -19.76 2.70 33.35
N GLU A 234 -19.97 2.97 34.64
CA GLU A 234 -20.99 2.28 35.41
C GLU A 234 -22.33 2.94 35.11
N THR A 235 -23.24 2.20 34.49
CA THR A 235 -24.66 2.54 34.50
C THR A 235 -25.40 1.50 35.32
N ALA A 236 -26.55 1.88 35.88
CA ALA A 236 -27.43 0.99 36.61
C ALA A 236 -27.99 -0.20 35.77
N SER A 237 -27.59 -0.37 34.50
CA SER A 237 -27.98 -1.51 33.64
C SER A 237 -26.83 -2.11 32.81
N GLY A 238 -25.62 -2.17 33.38
CA GLY A 238 -24.52 -2.98 32.82
C GLY A 238 -23.55 -2.23 31.89
N SER A 239 -22.33 -2.76 31.81
CA SER A 239 -21.19 -2.17 31.11
C SER A 239 -21.30 -2.34 29.59
N VAL A 240 -21.26 -1.24 28.84
CA VAL A 240 -21.09 -1.23 27.38
C VAL A 240 -19.75 -0.57 27.06
N ARG A 241 -18.96 -1.19 26.18
CA ARG A 241 -17.67 -0.68 25.67
C ARG A 241 -17.88 -0.01 24.31
N GLY A 242 -17.43 1.23 24.14
CA GLY A 242 -17.46 1.96 22.86
C GLY A 242 -16.15 2.71 22.58
N HIS A 243 -15.98 3.17 21.34
CA HIS A 243 -14.89 4.09 20.92
C HIS A 243 -15.49 5.44 20.56
N ALA A 244 -14.87 6.54 21.01
CA ALA A 244 -15.30 7.89 20.70
C ALA A 244 -14.74 8.34 19.34
N MET A 245 -15.57 8.95 18.50
CA MET A 245 -15.13 9.68 17.30
C MET A 245 -15.08 11.18 17.60
N THR A 246 -13.99 11.85 17.24
CA THR A 246 -13.77 13.29 17.43
C THR A 246 -13.64 14.00 16.08
N THR A 247 -13.94 15.29 16.05
CA THR A 247 -13.71 16.21 14.92
C THR A 247 -12.81 17.36 15.40
N ILE A 248 -11.85 17.78 14.57
CA ILE A 248 -10.94 18.90 14.86
C ILE A 248 -11.60 20.20 14.40
N ASN A 249 -11.72 21.19 15.29
CA ASN A 249 -12.19 22.53 14.92
C ASN A 249 -10.99 23.41 14.55
N ASP A 250 -11.02 23.98 13.34
CA ASP A 250 -10.02 24.91 12.85
C ASP A 250 -10.16 26.25 13.60
N VAL A 251 -9.12 26.67 14.33
CA VAL A 251 -9.11 27.97 15.01
C VAL A 251 -8.65 29.02 14.00
N THR A 252 -9.56 29.48 13.14
CA THR A 252 -9.35 30.75 12.45
C THR A 252 -9.61 31.87 13.44
N ASN A 253 -8.54 32.57 13.85
CA ASN A 253 -8.63 33.90 14.44
C ASN A 253 -9.56 34.75 13.57
N ASN A 254 -10.67 35.21 14.14
CA ASN A 254 -11.30 36.42 13.68
C ASN A 254 -11.87 37.16 14.89
N ASP A 255 -11.16 38.23 15.22
CA ASP A 255 -11.70 39.37 15.92
C ASP A 255 -13.00 39.81 15.24
N ASP A 256 -14.14 39.63 15.91
CA ASP A 256 -15.20 40.64 16.00
C ASP A 256 -16.33 40.08 16.87
N ALA A 257 -16.13 40.21 18.19
CA ALA A 257 -17.23 40.21 19.12
C ALA A 257 -17.98 41.54 18.99
N THR A 258 -19.09 41.55 18.24
CA THR A 258 -20.18 42.49 18.51
C THR A 258 -21.49 41.74 18.66
N ASN A 259 -21.95 41.77 19.91
CA ASN A 259 -23.29 41.59 20.44
C ASN A 259 -24.44 41.56 19.41
N ASN A 260 -25.28 40.54 19.51
CA ASN A 260 -26.69 40.80 19.76
C ASN A 260 -27.34 39.64 20.51
N ASP A 261 -27.72 39.93 21.75
CA ASP A 261 -28.74 39.21 22.49
C ASP A 261 -30.06 39.23 21.70
N GLY A 262 -30.68 38.06 21.59
CA GLY A 262 -31.98 37.89 20.94
C GLY A 262 -32.68 36.65 21.49
N ALA A 263 -33.57 36.89 22.44
CA ALA A 263 -34.32 35.93 23.23
C ALA A 263 -35.02 34.79 22.45
N MET A 264 -35.16 33.67 23.16
CA MET A 264 -36.10 32.59 22.89
C MET A 264 -37.51 33.10 22.58
N ASN A 265 -38.18 32.45 21.64
CA ASN A 265 -39.58 32.06 21.83
C ASN A 265 -39.87 30.74 21.11
N ASN A 266 -40.44 29.82 21.88
CA ASN A 266 -41.18 28.66 21.42
C ASN A 266 -42.45 29.09 20.69
N ASP A 267 -43.01 28.13 19.95
CA ASP A 267 -44.36 28.02 19.36
C ASP A 267 -44.21 27.77 17.85
N ASP A 268 -44.88 26.85 17.16
CA ASP A 268 -45.81 25.77 17.44
C ASP A 268 -46.09 25.13 16.05
N VAL A 269 -46.71 23.95 16.02
CA VAL A 269 -47.53 23.39 14.93
C VAL A 269 -46.86 22.88 13.64
N SER A 270 -46.81 21.54 13.57
CA SER A 270 -47.21 20.64 12.47
C SER A 270 -47.49 21.15 11.04
N GLN A 271 -47.02 20.37 10.06
CA GLN A 271 -47.72 19.82 8.88
C GLN A 271 -46.92 19.93 7.56
N LEU A 272 -46.87 18.78 6.88
CA LEU A 272 -46.40 18.45 5.51
C LEU A 272 -44.90 18.23 5.31
#